data_AF-A0A7W5BAL3-F1
#
_entry.id   AF-A0A7W5BAL3-F1
#
_cell.length_a   1.000
_cell.length_b   1.000
_cell.length_c   1.000
_cell.angle_alpha   90.00
_cell.angle_beta   90.00
_cell.angle_gamma   90.00
#
_symmetry.space_group_name_H-M   'P 1'
#
loop_
_entity.id
_entity.type
_entity.pdbx_description
1 polymer ?
#
loop_
_entity_poly.entity_id
_entity_poly.type
_entity_poly.pdbx_seq_one_letter_code
_entity_poly.pdbx_strand_id
1 'polypeptide(L)'
;MSNNDILLSETVPQDLINKVDQIAARLEKPRNQIIREALADWLAQEDHRFQLTKEALDDVDAGRVVDHQAIEAWAASLETDSPLLPSHK
;
A
#
# COMPACT_ATOMS: atom_id res chain seq x y z
N MET A 1 27.73 10.35 16.42
CA MET A 1 26.44 9.74 16.07
C MET A 1 26.77 8.48 15.30
N SER A 2 26.48 7.29 15.85
CA SER A 2 26.81 6.04 15.18
C SER A 2 25.78 5.81 14.07
N ASN A 3 26.22 5.76 12.80
CA ASN A 3 25.40 5.21 11.73
C ASN A 3 25.26 3.71 12.00
N ASN A 4 24.12 3.31 12.55
CA ASN A 4 23.80 1.90 12.80
C ASN A 4 23.28 1.25 11.51
N ASP A 5 24.11 1.24 10.46
CA ASP A 5 23.83 0.47 9.26
C ASP A 5 24.15 -1.00 9.54
N ILE A 6 23.11 -1.84 9.56
CA ILE A 6 23.25 -3.30 9.69
C ILE A 6 23.34 -3.90 8.28
N LEU A 7 24.34 -4.74 8.04
CA LEU A 7 24.45 -5.50 6.79
C LEU A 7 23.36 -6.58 6.76
N LEU A 8 22.43 -6.44 5.82
CA LEU A 8 21.44 -7.46 5.50
C LEU A 8 21.92 -8.24 4.27
N SER A 9 22.00 -9.56 4.39
CA SER A 9 22.38 -10.46 3.29
C SER A 9 21.36 -11.58 3.18
N GLU A 10 20.80 -11.76 1.99
CA GLU A 10 19.86 -12.83 1.67
C GLU A 10 20.15 -13.37 0.27
N THR A 11 19.80 -14.63 0.00
CA THR A 11 19.94 -15.17 -1.34
C THR A 11 18.79 -14.67 -2.22
N VAL A 12 19.11 -13.90 -3.25
CA VAL A 12 18.11 -13.30 -4.14
C VAL A 12 18.14 -13.96 -5.52
N PRO A 13 17.00 -14.31 -6.13
CA PRO A 13 16.96 -14.83 -7.50
C PRO A 13 17.60 -13.88 -8.51
N GLN A 14 18.35 -14.44 -9.46
CA GLN A 14 19.09 -13.66 -10.47
C GLN A 14 18.18 -12.74 -11.29
N ASP A 15 16.97 -13.19 -11.63
CA ASP A 15 16.01 -12.39 -12.41
C ASP A 15 15.60 -11.11 -11.68
N LEU A 16 15.50 -11.16 -10.35
CA LEU A 16 15.17 -10.00 -9.55
C LEU A 16 16.35 -9.02 -9.52
N ILE A 17 17.58 -9.52 -9.41
CA ILE A 17 18.80 -8.70 -9.49
C ILE A 17 18.86 -7.99 -10.84
N ASN A 18 18.62 -8.73 -11.94
CA ASN A 18 18.62 -8.17 -13.30
C ASN A 18 17.58 -7.05 -13.44
N LYS A 19 16.39 -7.23 -12.86
CA LYS A 19 15.33 -6.22 -12.87
C LYS A 19 15.72 -4.97 -12.09
N VAL A 20 16.33 -5.12 -10.90
CA VAL A 20 16.83 -3.99 -10.11
C VAL A 20 17.90 -3.24 -10.90
N ASP A 21 18.82 -3.94 -11.58
CA ASP A 21 19.85 -3.30 -12.39
C ASP A 21 19.29 -2.51 -13.57
N GLN A 22 18.28 -3.04 -14.26
CA GLN A 22 17.60 -2.32 -15.35
C GLN A 22 16.94 -1.03 -14.84
N ILE A 23 16.27 -1.09 -13.69
CA ILE A 23 15.64 0.08 -13.06
C ILE A 23 16.72 1.08 -12.63
N ALA A 24 17.78 0.62 -11.99
CA ALA A 24 18.91 1.43 -11.55
C ALA A 24 19.56 2.17 -12.72
N ALA A 25 19.81 1.47 -13.83
CA ALA A 25 20.35 2.07 -15.06
C ALA A 25 19.39 3.09 -15.67
N ARG A 26 18.09 2.77 -15.77
CA ARG A 26 17.07 3.68 -16.31
C ARG A 26 16.92 4.96 -15.48
N LEU A 27 17.07 4.85 -14.16
CA LEU A 27 16.92 5.97 -13.23
C LEU A 27 18.26 6.65 -12.90
N GLU A 28 19.37 6.19 -13.49
CA GLU A 28 20.73 6.67 -13.21
C GLU A 28 21.08 6.67 -11.70
N LYS A 29 20.59 5.65 -10.97
CA LYS A 29 20.76 5.50 -9.52
C LYS A 29 21.64 4.28 -9.18
N PRO A 30 22.36 4.31 -8.05
CA PRO A 30 23.04 3.12 -7.54
C PRO A 30 22.06 1.99 -7.21
N ARG A 31 22.42 0.74 -7.52
CA ARG A 31 21.64 -0.47 -7.18
C ARG A 31 21.19 -0.48 -5.72
N ASN A 32 22.11 -0.24 -4.80
CA ASN A 32 21.83 -0.27 -3.36
C ASN A 32 20.84 0.81 -2.93
N GLN A 33 20.76 1.94 -3.65
CA GLN A 33 19.76 2.96 -3.39
C GLN A 33 18.38 2.50 -3.85
N ILE A 34 18.27 1.88 -5.03
CA ILE A 34 17.00 1.29 -5.50
C ILE A 34 16.49 0.24 -4.52
N ILE A 35 17.36 -0.64 -4.02
CA ILE A 35 16.98 -1.69 -3.06
C ILE A 35 16.47 -1.05 -1.76
N ARG A 36 17.16 -0.04 -1.24
CA ARG A 36 16.78 0.63 0.00
C ARG A 36 15.45 1.36 -0.12
N GLU A 37 15.26 2.12 -1.20
CA GLU A 37 14.01 2.83 -1.50
C GLU A 37 12.86 1.83 -1.64
N ALA A 38 13.03 0.76 -2.43
CA ALA A 38 12.00 -0.26 -2.61
C ALA A 38 11.61 -0.97 -1.29
N LEU A 39 12.59 -1.26 -0.43
CA LEU A 39 12.32 -1.87 0.89
C LEU A 39 11.58 -0.89 1.81
N ALA A 40 11.98 0.38 1.83
CA ALA A 40 11.31 1.40 2.64
C ALA A 40 9.86 1.62 2.19
N ASP A 41 9.63 1.70 0.87
CA ASP A 41 8.31 1.86 0.28
C ASP A 41 7.41 0.65 0.57
N TRP A 42 7.96 -0.56 0.47
CA TRP A 42 7.22 -1.78 0.80
C TRP A 42 6.82 -1.85 2.28
N LEU A 43 7.74 -1.50 3.20
CA LEU A 43 7.44 -1.45 4.64
C LEU A 43 6.38 -0.40 4.95
N ALA A 44 6.49 0.80 4.37
CA ALA A 44 5.50 1.86 4.54
C ALA A 44 4.12 1.45 4.02
N GLN A 45 4.08 0.72 2.89
CA GLN A 45 2.84 0.18 2.35
C GLN A 45 2.23 -0.86 3.31
N GLU A 46 3.03 -1.75 3.87
CA GLU A 46 2.54 -2.78 4.79
C GLU A 46 2.03 -2.17 6.11
N ASP A 47 2.76 -1.20 6.67
CA ASP A 47 2.33 -0.43 7.84
C ASP A 47 1.00 0.29 7.57
N HIS A 48 0.86 0.92 6.41
CA HIS A 48 -0.37 1.61 6.03
C HIS A 48 -1.55 0.63 5.90
N ARG A 49 -1.34 -0.53 5.28
CA ARG A 49 -2.38 -1.58 5.17
C ARG A 49 -2.82 -2.09 6.54
N PHE A 50 -1.86 -2.30 7.43
CA PHE A 50 -2.14 -2.72 8.81
C PHE A 50 -2.95 -1.65 9.56
N GLN A 51 -2.54 -0.38 9.45
CA GLN A 51 -3.22 0.74 10.09
C GLN A 51 -4.66 0.90 9.57
N LEU A 52 -4.88 0.87 8.26
CA LEU A 52 -6.23 0.94 7.67
C LEU A 52 -7.13 -0.21 8.13
N THR A 53 -6.57 -1.42 8.27
CA THR A 53 -7.32 -2.58 8.77
C THR A 53 -7.77 -2.35 10.21
N LYS A 54 -6.89 -1.81 11.05
CA LYS A 54 -7.21 -1.48 12.44
C LYS A 54 -8.27 -0.39 12.53
N GLU A 55 -8.12 0.68 11.76
CA GLU A 55 -9.10 1.78 11.71
C GLU A 55 -10.48 1.28 11.27
N ALA A 56 -10.54 0.39 10.27
CA ALA A 56 -11.80 -0.22 9.84
C ALA A 56 -12.45 -1.08 10.94
N LEU A 57 -11.66 -1.80 11.75
CA LEU A 57 -12.19 -2.53 12.90
C LEU A 57 -12.70 -1.58 13.99
N ASP A 58 -11.97 -0.51 14.29
CA ASP A 58 -12.39 0.52 15.24
C ASP A 58 -13.67 1.24 14.78
N ASP A 59 -13.87 1.41 13.47
CA ASP A 59 -15.10 1.95 12.88
C ASP A 59 -16.29 0.98 13.06
N VAL A 60 -16.08 -0.32 12.87
CA VAL A 60 -17.10 -1.35 13.12
C VAL A 60 -17.49 -1.37 14.60
N ASP A 61 -16.51 -1.40 15.50
CA ASP A 61 -16.74 -1.44 16.95
C ASP A 61 -17.48 -0.19 17.45
N ALA A 62 -17.20 0.98 16.85
CA ALA A 62 -17.89 2.23 17.15
C ALA A 62 -19.22 2.42 16.41
N GLY A 63 -19.63 1.47 15.57
CA GLY A 63 -20.84 1.56 14.77
C GLY A 63 -20.79 2.62 13.65
N ARG A 64 -19.60 3.10 13.27
CA ARG A 64 -19.37 4.02 12.14
C ARG A 64 -19.46 3.28 10.80
N VAL A 65 -20.59 2.60 10.58
CA VAL A 65 -20.84 1.78 9.40
C VAL A 65 -21.81 2.47 8.45
N VAL A 66 -21.79 2.03 7.19
CA VAL A 66 -22.77 2.42 6.17
C VAL A 66 -23.87 1.36 6.11
N ASP A 67 -25.12 1.79 5.96
CA ASP A 67 -26.23 0.83 5.78
C ASP A 67 -26.06 0.01 4.49
N HIS A 68 -26.36 -1.28 4.57
CA HIS A 68 -26.24 -2.18 3.41
C HIS A 68 -27.09 -1.71 2.22
N GLN A 69 -28.31 -1.22 2.46
CA GLN A 69 -29.19 -0.72 1.39
C GLN A 69 -28.61 0.53 0.71
N ALA A 70 -27.89 1.38 1.46
CA ALA A 70 -27.19 2.54 0.90
C ALA A 70 -26.02 2.11 0.00
N ILE A 71 -25.30 1.04 0.37
CA ILE A 71 -24.26 0.43 -0.47
C ILE A 71 -24.85 -0.18 -1.73
N GLU A 72 -25.97 -0.89 -1.65
CA GLU A 72 -26.65 -1.46 -2.83
C GLU A 72 -27.13 -0.38 -3.80
N ALA A 73 -27.78 0.68 -3.28
CA ALA A 73 -28.23 1.80 -4.09
C ALA A 73 -27.06 2.53 -4.76
N TRP A 74 -25.97 2.72 -4.04
CA TRP A 74 -24.73 3.26 -4.61
C TRP A 74 -24.17 2.38 -5.72
N ALA A 75 -24.00 1.09 -5.48
CA ALA A 75 -23.46 0.16 -6.46
C ALA A 75 -24.32 0.13 -7.75
N ALA A 76 -25.64 0.13 -7.61
CA ALA A 76 -26.58 0.18 -8.75
C ALA A 76 -26.51 1.50 -9.53
N SER A 77 -26.06 2.58 -8.90
CA SER A 77 -25.95 3.91 -9.53
C SER A 77 -24.63 4.14 -10.28
N LEU A 78 -23.63 3.25 -10.14
CA LEU A 78 -22.30 3.41 -10.73
C LEU A 78 -22.30 3.48 -12.26
N GLU A 79 -23.30 2.91 -12.91
CA GLU A 79 -23.45 2.92 -14.37
C GLU A 79 -24.27 4.11 -14.89
N THR A 80 -24.69 5.02 -14.01
CA THR A 80 -25.48 6.21 -14.36
C THR A 80 -24.61 7.46 -14.43
N ASP A 81 -25.10 8.52 -15.10
CA ASP A 81 -24.42 9.81 -15.19
C ASP A 81 -24.33 10.57 -13.85
N SER A 82 -24.94 10.05 -12.77
CA SER A 82 -24.94 10.66 -11.44
C SER A 82 -24.99 9.59 -10.35
N PRO A 83 -23.87 8.91 -10.06
CA PRO A 83 -23.80 7.92 -9.01
C PRO A 83 -24.09 8.55 -7.64
N LEU A 84 -24.81 7.81 -6.81
CA LEU A 84 -25.10 8.16 -5.42
C LEU A 84 -23.82 8.11 -4.58
N LEU A 85 -23.88 8.56 -3.33
CA LEU A 85 -22.83 8.26 -2.34
C LEU A 85 -23.47 7.50 -1.18
N PRO A 86 -22.87 6.41 -0.69
CA PRO A 86 -23.38 5.72 0.48
C PRO A 86 -23.31 6.65 1.70
N SER A 87 -24.42 6.83 2.41
CA SER A 87 -24.46 7.64 3.63
C SER A 87 -24.28 6.78 4.88
N HIS A 88 -23.47 7.27 5.82
CA HIS A 88 -23.34 6.69 7.16
C HIS A 88 -24.67 6.76 7.93
N LYS A 89 -24.86 5.85 8.88
CA LYS A 89 -25.98 5.92 9.84
C LYS A 89 -25.77 6.99 10.90
#